data_AF-A0A3D5N987-F1
#
_entry.id   AF-A0A3D5N987-F1
#
_cell.length_a   1.000
_cell.length_b   1.000
_cell.length_c   1.000
_cell.angle_alpha   90.00
_cell.angle_beta   90.00
_cell.angle_gamma   90.00
#
_symmetry.space_group_name_H-M   'P 1'
#
loop_
_entity.id
_entity.type
_entity.pdbx_description
1 polymer ?
#
loop_
_entity_poly.entity_id
_entity_poly.type
_entity_poly.pdbx_seq_one_letter_code
_entity_poly.pdbx_strand_id
1 'polypeptide(L)'
;MTENQVCTPSRDGLFGPFLFARGSDGTITRLAALIVAPEGAKVPELRAMGRDLVTPEKLATLFGRSYWRFDFDVPAIPDANYSFGNETCRVCAEMASDLHIGFVSCNGQEDGDLDRPLEDRNALWSDLADQHEKRPFSLLLHGGDQIYADGVWQCHADIRAWKKARRRQKLKTAFSDEMRDAVLKFYLDYYLTIYDQPQISHMLARVPSLMMWDDHDIFDGWGSH
;
A
#
# COMPACT_ATOMS: atom_id res chain seq x y z
N MET A 1 29.27 -0.06 -12.68
CA MET A 1 28.60 1.17 -12.20
C MET A 1 27.35 1.32 -13.04
N THR A 2 26.28 0.69 -12.60
CA THR A 2 24.96 0.75 -13.23
C THR A 2 24.10 1.58 -12.29
N GLU A 3 23.75 2.78 -12.72
CA GLU A 3 22.82 3.65 -12.00
C GLU A 3 21.46 2.94 -11.98
N ASN A 4 21.00 2.59 -10.78
CA ASN A 4 19.64 2.11 -10.55
C ASN A 4 18.67 3.15 -11.11
N GLN A 5 17.96 2.79 -12.18
CA GLN A 5 16.77 3.51 -12.60
C GLN A 5 15.70 3.29 -11.54
N VAL A 6 15.67 4.21 -10.57
CA VAL A 6 14.55 4.36 -9.65
C VAL A 6 13.32 4.62 -10.51
N CYS A 7 12.34 3.71 -10.42
CA CYS A 7 11.03 3.87 -11.02
C CYS A 7 10.49 5.26 -10.66
N THR A 8 10.35 6.13 -11.67
CA THR A 8 9.92 7.51 -11.49
C THR A 8 8.51 7.49 -10.88
N PRO A 9 8.27 8.08 -9.70
CA PRO A 9 6.95 8.04 -9.09
C PRO A 9 5.93 8.74 -9.99
N SER A 10 4.76 8.13 -10.10
CA SER A 10 3.64 8.71 -10.83
C SER A 10 3.22 10.04 -10.17
N ARG A 11 2.88 11.05 -10.99
CA ARG A 11 2.31 12.37 -10.60
C ARG A 11 2.97 13.09 -9.41
N ASP A 12 3.97 13.94 -9.65
CA ASP A 12 4.48 14.96 -8.69
C ASP A 12 4.73 14.47 -7.23
N GLY A 13 4.98 13.18 -7.02
CA GLY A 13 5.16 12.58 -5.69
C GLY A 13 3.87 12.31 -4.89
N LEU A 14 2.72 12.29 -5.55
CA LEU A 14 1.41 11.96 -4.99
C LEU A 14 1.10 10.46 -5.19
N PHE A 15 0.89 9.74 -4.09
CA PHE A 15 0.58 8.32 -4.08
C PHE A 15 -0.85 8.06 -3.59
N GLY A 16 -1.46 7.01 -4.13
CA GLY A 16 -2.85 6.63 -3.86
C GLY A 16 -3.84 7.27 -4.84
N PRO A 17 -5.16 7.12 -4.61
CA PRO A 17 -5.80 6.54 -3.44
C PRO A 17 -5.56 5.04 -3.26
N PHE A 18 -5.20 4.63 -2.04
CA PHE A 18 -5.21 3.23 -1.62
C PHE A 18 -6.42 3.00 -0.72
N LEU A 19 -7.37 2.17 -1.16
CA LEU A 19 -8.63 1.93 -0.47
C LEU A 19 -8.51 0.81 0.57
N PHE A 20 -9.12 1.04 1.73
CA PHE A 20 -9.25 0.09 2.82
C PHE A 20 -10.71 -0.08 3.21
N ALA A 21 -11.14 -1.32 3.41
CA ALA A 21 -12.46 -1.62 3.92
C ALA A 21 -12.56 -1.26 5.41
N ARG A 22 -13.64 -0.57 5.80
CA ARG A 22 -13.92 -0.16 7.20
C ARG A 22 -15.21 -0.75 7.76
N GLY A 23 -15.84 -1.66 7.01
CA GLY A 23 -17.05 -2.38 7.38
C GLY A 23 -18.30 -1.94 6.59
N SER A 24 -19.37 -2.70 6.70
CA SER A 24 -20.66 -2.44 6.05
C SER A 24 -21.80 -2.88 6.97
N ASP A 25 -22.95 -2.23 6.85
CA ASP A 25 -24.20 -2.61 7.55
C ASP A 25 -25.30 -3.07 6.57
N GLY A 26 -24.95 -3.31 5.31
CA GLY A 26 -25.88 -3.70 4.25
C GLY A 26 -26.63 -2.55 3.61
N THR A 27 -26.59 -1.33 4.18
CA THR A 27 -27.10 -0.11 3.54
C THR A 27 -25.96 0.76 3.06
N ILE A 28 -24.91 0.89 3.88
CA ILE A 28 -23.70 1.64 3.56
C ILE A 28 -22.47 0.77 3.72
N THR A 29 -21.47 1.06 2.91
CA THR A 29 -20.12 0.51 3.00
C THR A 29 -19.17 1.65 3.33
N ARG A 30 -18.42 1.47 4.41
CA ARG A 30 -17.48 2.45 4.96
C ARG A 30 -16.10 2.16 4.41
N LEU A 31 -15.46 3.18 3.87
CA LEU A 31 -14.17 3.09 3.20
C LEU A 31 -13.20 4.12 3.78
N ALA A 32 -11.91 3.81 3.73
CA ALA A 32 -10.85 4.77 3.95
C ALA A 32 -9.94 4.81 2.73
N ALA A 33 -9.58 5.99 2.24
CA ALA A 33 -8.54 6.17 1.24
C ALA A 33 -7.29 6.78 1.89
N LEU A 34 -6.15 6.10 1.76
CA LEU A 34 -4.84 6.65 2.11
C LEU A 34 -4.25 7.38 0.91
N ILE A 35 -3.79 8.61 1.15
CA ILE A 35 -3.06 9.44 0.20
C ILE A 35 -1.74 9.84 0.83
N VAL A 36 -0.66 9.77 0.06
CA VAL A 36 0.65 10.29 0.49
C VAL A 36 1.07 11.36 -0.50
N ALA A 37 1.39 12.55 0.00
CA ALA A 37 1.80 13.68 -0.81
C ALA A 37 3.09 14.29 -0.27
N PRO A 38 3.84 15.07 -1.07
CA PRO A 38 4.93 15.88 -0.54
C PRO A 38 4.43 16.78 0.59
N GLU A 39 5.25 16.97 1.63
CA GLU A 39 4.89 17.84 2.74
C GLU A 39 4.60 19.27 2.24
N GLY A 40 3.47 19.83 2.67
CA GLY A 40 3.02 21.16 2.24
C GLY A 40 2.29 21.19 0.90
N ALA A 41 2.24 20.09 0.15
CA ALA A 41 1.43 20.01 -1.07
C ALA A 41 -0.07 20.01 -0.74
N LYS A 42 -0.86 20.62 -1.63
CA LYS A 42 -2.32 20.56 -1.55
C LYS A 42 -2.79 19.19 -2.05
N VAL A 43 -3.50 18.45 -1.21
CA VAL A 43 -4.11 17.17 -1.59
C VAL A 43 -5.36 17.43 -2.43
N PRO A 44 -5.59 16.68 -3.53
CA PRO A 44 -6.83 16.77 -4.30
C PRO A 44 -8.09 16.50 -3.47
N GLU A 45 -9.21 17.06 -3.94
CA GLU A 45 -10.53 16.86 -3.33
C GLU A 45 -11.02 15.43 -3.54
N LEU A 46 -11.64 14.85 -2.52
CA LEU A 46 -12.35 13.57 -2.61
C LEU A 46 -13.85 13.77 -2.41
N ARG A 47 -14.67 13.14 -3.25
CA ARG A 47 -16.15 13.13 -3.12
C ARG A 47 -16.68 11.72 -3.30
N ALA A 48 -17.48 11.24 -2.37
CA ALA A 48 -18.21 9.98 -2.53
C ALA A 48 -19.53 10.24 -3.28
N MET A 49 -19.84 9.44 -4.30
CA MET A 49 -21.09 9.55 -5.07
C MET A 49 -21.38 10.95 -5.63
N GLY A 50 -20.36 11.74 -5.96
CA GLY A 50 -20.50 13.12 -6.45
C GLY A 50 -21.13 14.11 -5.45
N ARG A 51 -21.13 13.78 -4.15
CA ARG A 51 -21.74 14.58 -3.09
C ARG A 51 -20.74 15.60 -2.51
N ASP A 52 -20.90 15.89 -1.22
CA ASP A 52 -20.08 16.80 -0.46
C ASP A 52 -18.60 16.38 -0.42
N LEU A 53 -17.76 17.38 -0.15
CA LEU A 53 -16.34 17.16 0.05
C LEU A 53 -16.09 16.33 1.29
N VAL A 54 -15.28 15.30 1.13
CA VAL A 54 -14.76 14.52 2.25
C VAL A 54 -13.55 15.25 2.82
N THR A 55 -13.63 15.63 4.09
CA THR A 55 -12.53 16.30 4.80
C THR A 55 -11.43 15.29 5.11
N PRO A 56 -10.18 15.49 4.67
CA PRO A 56 -9.09 14.60 5.02
C PRO A 56 -8.57 14.82 6.44
N GLU A 57 -8.18 13.73 7.09
CA GLU A 57 -7.42 13.72 8.33
C GLU A 57 -5.93 13.53 8.02
N LYS A 58 -5.07 14.39 8.58
CA LYS A 58 -3.61 14.17 8.50
C LYS A 58 -3.21 13.15 9.56
N LEU A 59 -2.73 11.99 9.13
CA LEU A 59 -2.24 10.94 10.01
C LEU A 59 -0.84 11.23 10.53
N ALA A 60 0.05 11.70 9.64
CA ALA A 60 1.45 11.94 9.96
C ALA A 60 2.12 12.87 8.95
N THR A 61 3.23 13.48 9.38
CA THR A 61 4.24 14.05 8.49
C THR A 61 5.56 13.36 8.80
N LEU A 62 6.12 12.63 7.84
CA LEU A 62 7.34 11.85 8.01
C LEU A 62 8.19 11.96 6.75
N PHE A 63 9.49 12.22 6.93
CA PHE A 63 10.50 12.21 5.87
C PHE A 63 10.14 13.04 4.63
N GLY A 64 9.58 14.24 4.84
CA GLY A 64 9.18 15.17 3.77
C GLY A 64 7.89 14.81 3.04
N ARG A 65 7.09 13.88 3.59
CA ARG A 65 5.76 13.52 3.08
C ARG A 65 4.69 13.68 4.14
N SER A 66 3.48 14.03 3.72
CA SER A 66 2.27 14.02 4.55
C SER A 66 1.37 12.85 4.16
N TYR A 67 0.90 12.12 5.17
CA TYR A 67 0.02 10.95 5.04
C TYR A 67 -1.38 11.37 5.45
N TRP A 68 -2.34 11.22 4.56
CA TRP A 68 -3.71 11.69 4.72
C TRP A 68 -4.68 10.53 4.58
N ARG A 69 -5.71 10.51 5.42
CA ARG A 69 -6.83 9.57 5.32
C ARG A 69 -8.10 10.33 5.00
N PHE A 70 -8.85 9.84 4.04
CA PHE A 70 -10.23 10.23 3.80
C PHE A 70 -11.12 9.08 4.26
N ASP A 71 -11.92 9.27 5.30
CA ASP A 71 -12.98 8.32 5.69
C ASP A 71 -14.29 8.75 5.04
N PHE A 72 -14.95 7.84 4.33
CA PHE A 72 -16.19 8.13 3.61
C PHE A 72 -17.08 6.90 3.46
N ASP A 73 -18.37 7.17 3.27
CA ASP A 73 -19.38 6.14 3.08
C ASP A 73 -19.90 6.18 1.64
N VAL A 74 -20.12 5.00 1.09
CA VAL A 74 -20.85 4.80 -0.17
C VAL A 74 -22.06 3.90 0.08
N PRO A 75 -23.14 4.03 -0.73
CA PRO A 75 -24.23 3.05 -0.69
C PRO A 75 -23.69 1.65 -0.96
N ALA A 76 -24.22 0.64 -0.27
CA ALA A 76 -23.79 -0.75 -0.43
C ALA A 76 -24.37 -1.36 -1.72
N ILE A 77 -23.90 -0.88 -2.88
CA ILE A 77 -24.36 -1.26 -4.22
C ILE A 77 -23.18 -1.61 -5.15
N PRO A 78 -23.39 -2.38 -6.23
CA PRO A 78 -22.31 -2.78 -7.15
C PRO A 78 -21.62 -1.64 -7.92
N ASP A 79 -22.31 -0.53 -8.16
CA ASP A 79 -21.82 0.58 -9.01
C ASP A 79 -21.63 1.88 -8.20
N ALA A 80 -21.21 1.74 -6.94
CA ALA A 80 -20.79 2.89 -6.15
C ALA A 80 -19.52 3.51 -6.74
N ASN A 81 -19.26 4.78 -6.43
CA ASN A 81 -18.06 5.46 -6.91
C ASN A 81 -17.63 6.58 -5.96
N TYR A 82 -16.38 6.99 -6.15
CA TYR A 82 -15.85 8.24 -5.60
C TYR A 82 -15.00 8.93 -6.66
N SER A 83 -14.87 10.25 -6.54
CA SER A 83 -13.92 11.03 -7.32
C SER A 83 -12.76 11.48 -6.45
N PHE A 84 -11.55 11.47 -7.00
CA PHE A 84 -10.36 12.06 -6.40
C PHE A 84 -9.68 12.97 -7.45
N GLY A 85 -9.68 14.27 -7.18
CA GLY A 85 -9.32 15.26 -8.19
C GLY A 85 -10.23 15.17 -9.42
N ASN A 86 -9.63 14.90 -10.59
CA ASN A 86 -10.35 14.79 -11.87
C ASN A 86 -10.70 13.35 -12.24
N GLU A 87 -10.34 12.37 -11.41
CA GLU A 87 -10.59 10.95 -11.70
C GLU A 87 -11.78 10.44 -10.90
N THR A 88 -12.59 9.59 -11.53
CA THR A 88 -13.67 8.86 -10.86
C THR A 88 -13.35 7.37 -10.89
N CYS A 89 -13.37 6.73 -9.72
CA CYS A 89 -13.17 5.30 -9.57
C CYS A 89 -14.50 4.64 -9.17
N ARG A 90 -14.90 3.61 -9.92
CA ARG A 90 -15.99 2.71 -9.53
C ARG A 90 -15.49 1.76 -8.45
N VAL A 91 -16.38 1.44 -7.51
CA VAL A 91 -16.14 0.52 -6.40
C VAL A 91 -17.37 -0.37 -6.26
N CYS A 92 -17.17 -1.69 -6.31
CA CYS A 92 -18.23 -2.63 -5.94
C CYS A 92 -18.39 -2.63 -4.42
N ALA A 93 -19.40 -1.93 -3.92
CA ALA A 93 -19.59 -1.71 -2.49
C ALA A 93 -20.65 -2.62 -1.87
N GLU A 94 -21.23 -3.54 -2.65
CA GLU A 94 -22.21 -4.51 -2.15
C GLU A 94 -21.50 -5.58 -1.31
N MET A 95 -21.87 -5.63 -0.02
CA MET A 95 -21.21 -6.46 1.00
C MET A 95 -22.15 -7.51 1.65
N ALA A 96 -23.42 -7.56 1.24
CA ALA A 96 -24.45 -8.37 1.90
C ALA A 96 -24.90 -9.62 1.10
N SER A 97 -24.64 -9.65 -0.20
CA SER A 97 -25.00 -10.74 -1.11
C SER A 97 -23.74 -11.35 -1.75
N ASP A 98 -23.88 -12.20 -2.78
CA ASP A 98 -22.84 -12.97 -3.49
C ASP A 98 -21.46 -12.27 -3.64
N LEU A 99 -20.64 -12.32 -2.57
CA LEU A 99 -19.40 -11.58 -2.49
C LEU A 99 -18.37 -12.17 -3.45
N HIS A 100 -17.89 -11.32 -4.36
CA HIS A 100 -16.73 -11.63 -5.16
C HIS A 100 -15.48 -11.06 -4.48
N ILE A 101 -14.64 -11.93 -3.95
CA ILE A 101 -13.47 -11.53 -3.16
C ILE A 101 -12.20 -11.92 -3.92
N GLY A 102 -11.33 -10.94 -4.16
CA GLY A 102 -9.97 -11.18 -4.63
C GLY A 102 -9.07 -11.55 -3.44
N PHE A 103 -8.16 -12.48 -3.63
CA PHE A 103 -7.15 -12.83 -2.62
C PHE A 103 -5.75 -12.70 -3.22
N VAL A 104 -4.86 -11.98 -2.55
CA VAL A 104 -3.47 -11.74 -2.96
C VAL A 104 -2.52 -12.03 -1.81
N SER A 105 -1.37 -12.62 -2.12
CA SER A 105 -0.27 -12.87 -1.19
C SER A 105 1.03 -13.04 -1.98
N CYS A 106 2.18 -13.02 -1.31
CA CYS A 106 3.49 -13.30 -1.91
C CYS A 106 3.76 -12.43 -3.15
N ASN A 107 3.61 -11.11 -3.00
CA ASN A 107 3.59 -10.14 -4.10
C ASN A 107 4.97 -9.72 -4.61
N GLY A 108 5.97 -10.58 -4.45
CA GLY A 108 7.36 -10.28 -4.80
C GLY A 108 8.24 -11.53 -4.76
N GLN A 109 9.53 -11.31 -4.66
CA GLN A 109 10.55 -12.35 -4.50
C GLN A 109 11.72 -11.80 -3.67
N GLU A 110 12.52 -12.68 -3.09
CA GLU A 110 13.62 -12.30 -2.19
C GLU A 110 14.71 -11.45 -2.88
N ASP A 111 15.16 -11.90 -4.06
CA ASP A 111 16.29 -11.29 -4.77
C ASP A 111 15.84 -10.60 -6.07
N GLY A 112 16.16 -9.32 -6.21
CA GLY A 112 15.98 -8.57 -7.46
C GLY A 112 14.52 -8.36 -7.87
N ASP A 113 13.56 -8.38 -6.93
CA ASP A 113 12.13 -8.19 -7.27
C ASP A 113 11.86 -6.88 -8.00
N LEU A 114 12.49 -5.79 -7.54
CA LEU A 114 12.39 -4.48 -8.18
C LEU A 114 13.17 -4.36 -9.51
N ASP A 115 14.05 -5.32 -9.81
CA ASP A 115 14.84 -5.33 -11.05
C ASP A 115 14.12 -6.08 -12.19
N ARG A 116 13.01 -6.75 -11.88
CA ARG A 116 12.20 -7.47 -12.87
C ARG A 116 11.49 -6.50 -13.83
N PRO A 117 11.29 -6.89 -15.09
CA PRO A 117 10.36 -6.19 -15.97
C PRO A 117 8.98 -6.08 -15.30
N LEU A 118 8.38 -4.88 -15.31
CA LEU A 118 7.10 -4.64 -14.64
C LEU A 118 5.98 -5.56 -15.14
N GLU A 119 6.00 -5.93 -16.42
CA GLU A 119 5.05 -6.88 -17.02
C GLU A 119 5.12 -8.27 -16.36
N ASP A 120 6.33 -8.74 -16.05
CA ASP A 120 6.54 -10.02 -15.38
C ASP A 120 6.25 -9.93 -13.88
N ARG A 121 6.67 -8.82 -13.24
CA ARG A 121 6.43 -8.59 -11.80
C ARG A 121 4.95 -8.52 -11.49
N ASN A 122 4.20 -7.79 -12.31
CA ASN A 122 2.79 -7.49 -12.07
C ASN A 122 1.83 -8.27 -12.98
N ALA A 123 2.27 -9.39 -13.57
CA ALA A 123 1.44 -10.22 -14.44
C ALA A 123 0.14 -10.65 -13.74
N LEU A 124 0.23 -11.12 -12.49
CA LEU A 124 -0.94 -11.55 -11.71
C LEU A 124 -1.85 -10.38 -11.31
N TRP A 125 -1.28 -9.20 -11.06
CA TRP A 125 -2.06 -7.98 -10.81
C TRP A 125 -2.79 -7.51 -12.08
N SER A 126 -2.21 -7.73 -13.26
CA SER A 126 -2.85 -7.47 -14.54
C SER A 126 -4.03 -8.42 -14.77
N ASP A 127 -3.84 -9.73 -14.57
CA ASP A 127 -4.94 -10.70 -14.65
C ASP A 127 -6.04 -10.36 -13.63
N LEU A 128 -5.68 -10.01 -12.39
CA LEU A 128 -6.66 -9.59 -11.38
C LEU A 128 -7.48 -8.38 -11.83
N ALA A 129 -6.85 -7.38 -12.49
CA ALA A 129 -7.56 -6.25 -13.06
C ALA A 129 -8.50 -6.66 -14.20
N ASP A 130 -8.08 -7.57 -15.07
CA ASP A 130 -8.92 -8.11 -16.14
C ASP A 130 -10.12 -8.90 -15.59
N GLN A 131 -9.94 -9.65 -14.50
CA GLN A 131 -11.04 -10.31 -13.81
C GLN A 131 -11.99 -9.30 -13.15
N HIS A 132 -11.45 -8.24 -12.55
CA HIS A 132 -12.23 -7.18 -11.92
C HIS A 132 -13.15 -6.48 -12.93
N GLU A 133 -12.67 -6.19 -14.14
CA GLU A 133 -13.50 -5.56 -15.18
C GLU A 133 -14.63 -6.47 -15.67
N LYS A 134 -14.40 -7.80 -15.71
CA LYS A 134 -15.43 -8.79 -16.11
C LYS A 134 -16.49 -9.01 -15.02
N ARG A 135 -16.04 -9.13 -13.77
CA ARG A 135 -16.89 -9.30 -12.59
C ARG A 135 -16.23 -8.57 -11.41
N PRO A 136 -16.72 -7.38 -11.04
CA PRO A 136 -16.12 -6.57 -9.98
C PRO A 136 -15.96 -7.33 -8.67
N PHE A 137 -14.80 -7.16 -8.04
CA PHE A 137 -14.53 -7.62 -6.68
C PHE A 137 -15.07 -6.60 -5.69
N SER A 138 -15.77 -7.08 -4.66
CA SER A 138 -16.23 -6.25 -3.54
C SER A 138 -15.09 -5.96 -2.55
N LEU A 139 -14.16 -6.92 -2.39
CA LEU A 139 -13.10 -6.86 -1.39
C LEU A 139 -11.82 -7.50 -1.92
N LEU A 140 -10.67 -6.92 -1.56
CA LEU A 140 -9.35 -7.49 -1.80
C LEU A 140 -8.75 -7.92 -0.46
N LEU A 141 -8.63 -9.23 -0.24
CA LEU A 141 -7.96 -9.79 0.93
C LEU A 141 -6.47 -9.94 0.65
N HIS A 142 -5.63 -9.31 1.46
CA HIS A 142 -4.19 -9.49 1.42
C HIS A 142 -3.80 -10.45 2.54
N GLY A 143 -3.24 -11.60 2.16
CA GLY A 143 -2.95 -12.72 3.07
C GLY A 143 -1.55 -12.72 3.69
N GLY A 144 -0.72 -11.71 3.43
CA GLY A 144 0.71 -11.71 3.80
C GLY A 144 1.62 -11.34 2.62
N ASP A 145 2.88 -11.04 2.91
CA ASP A 145 3.94 -10.75 1.95
C ASP A 145 3.51 -9.71 0.90
N GLN A 146 3.00 -8.58 1.37
CA GLN A 146 2.71 -7.44 0.48
C GLN A 146 4.00 -6.86 -0.09
N ILE A 147 5.06 -6.89 0.71
CA ILE A 147 6.42 -6.50 0.34
C ILE A 147 7.43 -7.58 0.77
N TYR A 148 8.57 -7.67 0.09
CA TYR A 148 9.71 -8.51 0.48
C TYR A 148 10.80 -7.66 1.13
N ALA A 149 10.66 -7.40 2.43
CA ALA A 149 11.35 -6.31 3.15
C ALA A 149 12.79 -6.60 3.59
N ASP A 150 13.41 -7.68 3.14
CA ASP A 150 14.76 -8.11 3.55
C ASP A 150 15.86 -7.07 3.27
N GLY A 151 15.61 -6.15 2.35
CA GLY A 151 16.43 -4.96 2.13
C GLY A 151 16.64 -4.08 3.38
N VAL A 152 15.76 -4.20 4.40
CA VAL A 152 15.85 -3.45 5.67
C VAL A 152 17.21 -3.62 6.33
N TRP A 153 17.84 -4.77 6.17
CA TRP A 153 19.16 -5.06 6.72
C TRP A 153 20.29 -4.20 6.13
N GLN A 154 20.05 -3.53 5.01
CA GLN A 154 21.02 -2.68 4.32
C GLN A 154 20.76 -1.18 4.50
N CYS A 155 19.63 -0.80 5.13
CA CYS A 155 19.13 0.59 5.15
C CYS A 155 20.02 1.58 5.92
N HIS A 156 20.83 1.10 6.87
CA HIS A 156 21.70 1.95 7.69
C HIS A 156 23.02 1.25 8.03
N ALA A 157 24.10 2.03 8.19
CA ALA A 157 25.42 1.49 8.53
C ALA A 157 25.41 0.70 9.84
N ASP A 158 24.71 1.19 10.85
CA ASP A 158 24.63 0.53 12.16
C ASP A 158 23.74 -0.71 12.14
N ILE A 159 22.71 -0.75 11.27
CA ILE A 159 21.90 -1.96 11.05
C ILE A 159 22.77 -3.05 10.41
N ARG A 160 23.58 -2.70 9.39
CA ARG A 160 24.53 -3.62 8.77
C ARG A 160 25.59 -4.11 9.76
N ALA A 161 26.12 -3.21 10.58
CA ALA A 161 27.09 -3.55 11.62
C ALA A 161 26.48 -4.47 12.68
N TRP A 162 25.26 -4.17 13.13
CA TRP A 162 24.51 -4.99 14.08
C TRP A 162 24.24 -6.38 13.52
N LYS A 163 23.78 -6.51 12.26
CA LYS A 163 23.51 -7.82 11.62
C LYS A 163 24.74 -8.73 11.63
N LYS A 164 25.93 -8.17 11.37
CA LYS A 164 27.23 -8.87 11.38
C LYS A 164 27.79 -9.13 12.78
N ALA A 165 27.27 -8.47 13.81
CA ALA A 165 27.78 -8.59 15.17
C ALA A 165 27.46 -9.96 15.79
N ARG A 166 28.30 -10.39 16.74
CA ARG A 166 28.05 -11.62 17.53
C ARG A 166 26.86 -11.40 18.46
N ARG A 167 26.15 -12.48 18.83
CA ARG A 167 24.95 -12.44 19.70
C ARG A 167 25.11 -11.57 20.95
N ARG A 168 26.24 -11.70 21.67
CA ARG A 168 26.51 -10.90 22.89
C ARG A 168 26.58 -9.40 22.62
N GLN A 169 27.09 -8.99 21.45
CA GLN A 169 27.14 -7.58 21.05
C GLN A 169 25.77 -7.11 20.58
N LYS A 170 25.06 -7.91 19.78
CA LYS A 170 23.67 -7.59 19.35
C LYS A 170 22.76 -7.25 20.53
N LEU A 171 22.81 -8.06 21.59
CA LEU A 171 22.01 -7.87 22.82
C LEU A 171 22.40 -6.61 23.62
N LYS A 172 23.58 -6.04 23.39
CA LYS A 172 24.07 -4.83 24.07
C LYS A 172 23.93 -3.57 23.22
N THR A 173 23.75 -3.71 21.91
CA THR A 173 23.56 -2.58 21.01
C THR A 173 22.17 -2.00 21.23
N ALA A 174 22.12 -0.73 21.63
CA ALA A 174 20.86 0.00 21.68
C ALA A 174 20.35 0.26 20.25
N PHE A 175 19.05 0.17 20.06
CA PHE A 175 18.40 0.60 18.82
C PHE A 175 18.24 2.12 18.87
N SER A 176 19.15 2.84 18.21
CA SER A 176 19.18 4.31 18.27
C SER A 176 18.01 4.94 17.50
N ASP A 177 17.81 6.23 17.73
CA ASP A 177 16.79 7.02 17.02
C ASP A 177 17.08 7.05 15.51
N GLU A 178 18.35 7.15 15.10
CA GLU A 178 18.77 7.13 13.69
C GLU A 178 18.51 5.77 13.04
N MET A 179 18.75 4.67 13.78
CA MET A 179 18.42 3.33 13.30
C MET A 179 16.91 3.17 13.12
N ARG A 180 16.12 3.64 14.09
CA ARG A 180 14.65 3.62 14.02
C ARG A 180 14.14 4.40 12.82
N ASP A 181 14.64 5.62 12.63
CA ASP A 181 14.20 6.48 11.54
C ASP A 181 14.60 5.92 10.17
N ALA A 182 15.80 5.33 10.06
CA ALA A 182 16.24 4.66 8.84
C ALA A 182 15.38 3.43 8.49
N VAL A 183 15.03 2.62 9.49
CA VAL A 183 14.15 1.46 9.31
C VAL A 183 12.73 1.91 8.93
N LEU A 184 12.17 2.89 9.64
CA LEU A 184 10.83 3.41 9.34
C LEU A 184 10.76 4.02 7.93
N LYS A 185 11.77 4.82 7.55
CA LYS A 185 11.87 5.39 6.21
C LYS A 185 11.96 4.31 5.14
N PHE A 186 12.74 3.25 5.38
CA PHE A 186 12.86 2.12 4.45
C PHE A 186 11.49 1.50 4.17
N TYR A 187 10.71 1.15 5.19
CA TYR A 187 9.39 0.55 4.98
C TYR A 187 8.43 1.50 4.25
N LEU A 188 8.38 2.77 4.66
CA LEU A 188 7.50 3.75 4.01
C LEU A 188 7.85 3.91 2.53
N ASP A 189 9.13 4.06 2.19
CA ASP A 189 9.57 4.15 0.80
C ASP A 189 9.25 2.87 0.02
N TYR A 190 9.44 1.70 0.63
CA TYR A 190 9.28 0.44 -0.06
C TYR A 190 7.81 0.11 -0.33
N TYR A 191 6.92 0.31 0.65
CA TYR A 191 5.47 0.25 0.43
C TYR A 191 5.02 1.19 -0.68
N LEU A 192 5.48 2.45 -0.68
CA LEU A 192 5.13 3.40 -1.74
C LEU A 192 5.68 2.96 -3.10
N THR A 193 6.90 2.42 -3.15
CA THR A 193 7.51 1.91 -4.39
C THR A 193 6.70 0.76 -4.99
N ILE A 194 6.18 -0.14 -4.16
CA ILE A 194 5.33 -1.26 -4.62
C ILE A 194 3.93 -0.78 -4.98
N TYR A 195 3.28 -0.02 -4.10
CA TYR A 195 1.89 0.35 -4.26
C TYR A 195 1.66 1.39 -5.36
N ASP A 196 2.67 2.17 -5.74
CA ASP A 196 2.59 3.11 -6.87
C ASP A 196 2.66 2.41 -8.24
N GLN A 197 3.09 1.14 -8.30
CA GLN A 197 3.22 0.45 -9.57
C GLN A 197 1.86 0.38 -10.31
N PRO A 198 1.80 0.61 -11.63
CA PRO A 198 0.55 0.91 -12.32
C PRO A 198 -0.59 -0.10 -12.12
N GLN A 199 -0.27 -1.39 -12.16
CA GLN A 199 -1.27 -2.46 -11.99
C GLN A 199 -1.76 -2.57 -10.54
N ILE A 200 -0.86 -2.36 -9.58
CA ILE A 200 -1.17 -2.42 -8.15
C ILE A 200 -1.99 -1.19 -7.76
N SER A 201 -1.53 0.02 -8.10
CA SER A 201 -2.25 1.26 -7.82
C SER A 201 -3.63 1.28 -8.48
N HIS A 202 -3.76 0.74 -9.69
CA HIS A 202 -5.04 0.60 -10.38
C HIS A 202 -6.05 -0.19 -9.54
N MET A 203 -5.64 -1.34 -9.00
CA MET A 203 -6.48 -2.20 -8.17
C MET A 203 -6.76 -1.60 -6.79
N LEU A 204 -5.73 -1.08 -6.11
CA LEU A 204 -5.86 -0.49 -4.78
C LEU A 204 -6.75 0.77 -4.77
N ALA A 205 -6.89 1.47 -5.91
CA ALA A 205 -7.82 2.59 -6.04
C ALA A 205 -9.29 2.17 -6.26
N ARG A 206 -9.57 0.91 -6.59
CA ARG A 206 -10.90 0.43 -7.02
C ARG A 206 -11.49 -0.66 -6.13
N VAL A 207 -10.65 -1.48 -5.50
CA VAL A 207 -11.09 -2.57 -4.63
C VAL A 207 -10.63 -2.29 -3.20
N PRO A 208 -11.56 -2.14 -2.24
CA PRO A 208 -11.21 -1.94 -0.83
C PRO A 208 -10.40 -3.12 -0.30
N SER A 209 -9.27 -2.81 0.33
CA SER A 209 -8.36 -3.82 0.86
C SER A 209 -8.66 -4.12 2.33
N LEU A 210 -8.55 -5.40 2.70
CA LEU A 210 -8.41 -5.85 4.09
C LEU A 210 -7.13 -6.67 4.16
N MET A 211 -6.18 -6.22 4.97
CA MET A 211 -4.80 -6.70 4.91
C MET A 211 -4.36 -7.35 6.21
N MET A 212 -3.57 -8.42 6.09
CA MET A 212 -2.75 -8.96 7.16
C MET A 212 -1.29 -9.05 6.70
N TRP A 213 -0.38 -8.83 7.64
CA TRP A 213 1.05 -9.06 7.48
C TRP A 213 1.42 -10.55 7.57
N ASP A 214 2.53 -10.90 6.93
CA ASP A 214 3.31 -12.13 7.16
C ASP A 214 4.81 -11.77 7.34
N ASP A 215 5.70 -12.75 7.43
CA ASP A 215 7.08 -12.55 7.83
C ASP A 215 7.86 -11.62 6.88
N HIS A 216 7.73 -11.75 5.55
CA HIS A 216 8.44 -10.87 4.61
C HIS A 216 7.99 -9.41 4.67
N ASP A 217 6.82 -9.09 5.26
CA ASP A 217 6.42 -7.71 5.53
C ASP A 217 7.28 -7.06 6.64
N ILE A 218 8.09 -7.85 7.35
CA ILE A 218 9.08 -7.42 8.36
C ILE A 218 10.48 -7.82 7.90
N PHE A 219 10.76 -9.11 7.84
CA PHE A 219 11.96 -9.76 7.31
C PHE A 219 11.75 -11.27 7.31
N ASP A 220 12.40 -11.97 6.38
CA ASP A 220 12.33 -13.42 6.22
C ASP A 220 12.52 -14.20 7.54
N GLY A 221 11.59 -15.12 7.81
CA GLY A 221 11.64 -16.05 8.93
C GLY A 221 11.26 -15.45 10.28
N TRP A 222 10.64 -14.26 10.32
CA TRP A 222 10.14 -13.69 11.56
C TRP A 222 9.11 -14.61 12.23
N GLY A 223 9.36 -14.99 13.49
CA GLY A 223 8.48 -15.89 14.25
C GLY A 223 8.73 -17.39 14.03
N SER A 224 9.57 -17.76 13.07
CA SER A 224 9.88 -19.16 12.71
C SER A 224 11.08 -19.76 13.46
N HIS A 225 11.79 -18.95 14.28
CA HIS A 225 13.05 -19.33 14.96
C HIS A 225 13.18 -18.80 16.39
#